data_AF-A0A2S9VAZ0-F1
#
_entry.id   AF-A0A2S9VAZ0-F1
#
_cell.length_a   1.000
_cell.length_b   1.000
_cell.length_c   1.000
_cell.angle_alpha   90.00
_cell.angle_beta   90.00
_cell.angle_gamma   90.00
#
_symmetry.space_group_name_H-M   'P 1'
#
loop_
_entity.id
_entity.type
_entity.pdbx_description
1 polymer ?
#
loop_
_entity_poly.entity_id
_entity_poly.type
_entity_poly.pdbx_seq_one_letter_code
_entity_poly.pdbx_strand_id
1 'polypeptide(L)'
;MRYLFYISQNYSFEILRPLQQEAHQRGDQCAWFIEGNEVNISLFKEGENRLKSIAEVVDYKPDAVFVPGNIVPAFVPGLQCANAWDTGSFSQR
;
A
#
# COMPACT_ATOMS: atom_id res chain seq x y z
N MET A 1 -11.36 -9.70 4.13
CA MET A 1 -10.20 -9.47 3.24
C MET A 1 -9.13 -8.72 4.01
N ARG A 2 -7.87 -8.84 3.59
CA ARG A 2 -6.71 -8.15 4.12
C ARG A 2 -6.13 -7.25 3.04
N TYR A 3 -6.11 -5.95 3.29
CA TYR A 3 -5.54 -4.96 2.38
C TYR A 3 -4.20 -4.49 2.90
N LEU A 4 -3.21 -4.41 2.01
CA LEU A 4 -1.94 -3.77 2.30
C LEU A 4 -1.88 -2.40 1.62
N PHE A 5 -1.55 -1.38 2.39
CA PHE A 5 -1.23 -0.05 1.92
C PHE A 5 0.28 0.13 1.91
N TYR A 6 0.86 0.07 0.72
CA TYR A 6 2.29 0.23 0.51
C TYR A 6 2.56 1.68 0.12
N ILE A 7 3.21 2.44 1.00
CA ILE A 7 3.35 3.89 0.85
C ILE A 7 4.81 4.31 0.93
N SER A 8 5.21 5.25 0.09
CA SER A 8 6.55 5.88 0.14
C SER A 8 6.51 7.38 0.39
N GLN A 9 5.31 7.99 0.37
CA GLN A 9 5.12 9.44 0.41
C GLN A 9 3.94 9.85 1.30
N ASN A 10 3.98 11.04 1.91
CA ASN A 10 2.93 11.52 2.83
C ASN A 10 1.56 11.74 2.18
N TYR A 11 1.51 12.13 0.89
CA TYR A 11 0.23 12.32 0.20
C TYR A 11 -0.59 11.01 0.08
N SER A 12 0.09 9.86 0.20
CA SER A 12 -0.52 8.53 0.14
C SER A 12 -1.63 8.34 1.18
N PHE A 13 -1.50 8.97 2.35
CA PHE A 13 -2.51 8.86 3.40
C PHE A 13 -3.86 9.37 2.91
N GLU A 14 -3.90 10.58 2.35
CA GLU A 14 -5.15 11.22 1.90
C GLU A 14 -5.87 10.39 0.82
N ILE A 15 -5.11 9.74 -0.08
CA ILE A 15 -5.67 8.87 -1.13
C ILE A 15 -6.23 7.58 -0.52
N LEU A 16 -5.55 6.99 0.45
CA LEU A 16 -5.88 5.68 1.00
C LEU A 16 -6.85 5.74 2.19
N ARG A 17 -7.02 6.91 2.85
CA ARG A 17 -7.95 7.07 3.97
C ARG A 17 -9.39 6.68 3.62
N PRO A 18 -9.98 7.10 2.48
CA PRO A 18 -11.32 6.68 2.11
C PRO A 18 -11.41 5.16 1.88
N LEU A 19 -10.41 4.56 1.23
CA LEU A 19 -10.36 3.11 1.01
C LEU A 19 -10.26 2.33 2.32
N GLN A 20 -9.46 2.81 3.27
CA GLN A 20 -9.39 2.25 4.62
C GLN A 20 -10.73 2.30 5.33
N GLN A 21 -11.45 3.43 5.24
CA GLN A 21 -12.76 3.58 5.85
C GLN A 21 -13.77 2.58 5.26
N GLU A 22 -13.81 2.45 3.94
CA GLU A 22 -14.69 1.49 3.26
C GLU A 22 -14.35 0.03 3.61
N ALA A 23 -13.06 -0.31 3.67
CA ALA A 23 -12.61 -1.63 4.11
C ALA A 23 -13.06 -1.92 5.54
N HIS A 24 -12.87 -0.98 6.47
CA HIS A 24 -13.33 -1.14 7.85
C HIS A 24 -14.85 -1.28 7.96
N GLN A 25 -15.63 -0.52 7.17
CA GLN A 25 -17.10 -0.65 7.14
C GLN A 25 -17.55 -2.05 6.69
N ARG A 26 -16.77 -2.72 5.83
CA ARG A 26 -17.03 -4.10 5.38
C ARG A 26 -16.55 -5.16 6.37
N GLY A 27 -15.89 -4.77 7.46
CA GLY A 27 -15.24 -5.70 8.41
C GLY A 27 -13.92 -6.27 7.90
N ASP A 28 -13.32 -5.67 6.88
CA ASP A 28 -12.02 -6.04 6.36
C ASP A 28 -10.88 -5.41 7.18
N GLN A 29 -9.68 -5.96 7.03
CA GLN A 29 -8.48 -5.51 7.73
C GLN A 29 -7.56 -4.73 6.80
N CYS A 30 -6.94 -3.67 7.32
CA CYS A 30 -5.92 -2.89 6.61
C CYS A 30 -4.61 -2.89 7.41
N ALA A 31 -3.49 -3.01 6.69
CA ALA A 31 -2.16 -2.83 7.25
C ALA A 31 -1.35 -1.87 6.37
N TRP A 32 -0.44 -1.13 7.00
CA TRP A 32 0.42 -0.17 6.32
C TRP A 32 1.87 -0.66 6.30
N PHE A 33 2.52 -0.53 5.15
CA PHE A 33 3.96 -0.73 5.02
C PHE A 33 4.58 0.54 4.42
N ILE A 34 5.67 1.00 5.03
CA ILE A 34 6.37 2.20 4.60
C ILE A 34 7.63 1.78 3.85
N GLU A 35 7.77 2.25 2.63
CA GLU A 35 9.00 2.17 1.85
C GLU A 35 9.77 3.49 1.97
N GLY A 36 11.07 3.40 2.29
CA GLY A 36 11.93 4.57 2.43
C GLY A 36 11.66 5.39 3.70
N ASN A 37 12.12 6.63 3.71
CA ASN A 37 12.15 7.49 4.90
C ASN A 37 11.36 8.81 4.74
N GLU A 38 10.64 8.99 3.63
CA GLU A 38 9.95 10.24 3.31
C GLU A 38 8.56 10.35 3.97
N VAL A 39 8.08 9.24 4.54
CA VAL A 39 6.82 9.19 5.28
C VAL A 39 6.99 9.65 6.73
N ASN A 40 6.23 10.66 7.10
CA ASN A 40 6.12 11.14 8.47
C ASN A 40 5.23 10.20 9.29
N ILE A 41 5.86 9.48 10.23
CA ILE A 41 5.21 8.53 11.14
C ILE A 41 4.12 9.18 12.01
N SER A 42 4.18 10.49 12.26
CA SER A 42 3.17 11.20 13.04
C SER A 42 1.81 11.35 12.32
N LEU A 43 1.73 11.01 11.03
CA LEU A 43 0.48 11.02 10.25
C LEU A 43 -0.37 9.75 10.44
N PHE A 44 0.17 8.74 11.13
CA PHE A 44 -0.60 7.56 11.53
C PHE A 44 -1.53 7.90 12.70
N LYS A 45 -2.74 7.35 12.64
CA LYS A 45 -3.72 7.40 13.72
C LYS A 45 -3.41 6.29 14.74
N GLU A 46 -3.95 6.45 15.95
CA GLU A 46 -3.86 5.42 16.97
C GLU A 46 -4.57 4.12 16.53
N GLY A 47 -3.97 2.98 16.84
CA GLY A 47 -4.52 1.65 16.49
C GLY A 47 -4.28 1.21 15.05
N GLU A 48 -3.57 2.00 14.24
CA GLU A 48 -3.23 1.58 12.87
C GLU A 48 -2.17 0.49 12.84
N ASN A 49 -2.46 -0.60 12.14
CA ASN A 49 -1.53 -1.71 11.98
C ASN A 49 -0.41 -1.34 11.01
N ARG A 50 0.82 -1.33 11.48
CA ARG A 50 2.02 -1.04 10.69
C ARG A 50 2.96 -2.23 10.67
N LEU A 51 3.22 -2.73 9.46
CA LEU A 51 4.21 -3.74 9.19
C LEU A 51 5.56 -3.06 9.01
N LYS A 52 6.59 -3.55 9.71
CA LYS A 52 7.92 -2.92 9.76
C LYS A 52 8.93 -3.55 8.82
N SER A 53 8.60 -4.71 8.24
CA SER A 53 9.51 -5.47 7.39
C SER A 53 8.77 -6.16 6.23
N ILE A 54 9.51 -6.48 5.17
CA ILE A 54 8.96 -7.26 4.04
C ILE A 54 8.55 -8.67 4.50
N ALA A 55 9.24 -9.25 5.48
CA ALA A 55 8.85 -10.54 6.06
C ALA A 55 7.45 -10.45 6.69
N GLU A 56 7.18 -9.41 7.48
CA GLU A 56 5.84 -9.15 8.05
C GLU A 56 4.78 -8.93 6.97
N VAL A 57 5.14 -8.28 5.85
CA VAL A 57 4.24 -8.11 4.69
C VAL A 57 3.88 -9.46 4.07
N VAL A 58 4.85 -10.35 3.88
CA VAL A 58 4.63 -11.69 3.33
C VAL A 58 3.80 -12.53 4.30
N ASP A 59 4.10 -12.48 5.59
CA ASP A 59 3.37 -13.20 6.64
C ASP A 59 1.94 -12.69 6.83
N TYR A 60 1.71 -11.39 6.61
CA TYR A 60 0.37 -10.78 6.64
C TYR A 60 -0.55 -11.33 5.54
N LYS A 61 0.01 -11.83 4.43
CA LYS A 61 -0.73 -12.43 3.30
C LYS A 61 -1.91 -11.56 2.85
N PRO A 62 -1.64 -10.33 2.36
CA PRO A 62 -2.71 -9.46 1.88
C PRO A 62 -3.42 -10.08 0.67
N ASP A 63 -4.74 -9.90 0.59
CA ASP A 63 -5.56 -10.28 -0.55
C ASP A 63 -5.44 -9.26 -1.71
N ALA A 64 -5.18 -7.98 -1.37
CA ALA A 64 -4.89 -6.93 -2.34
C ALA A 64 -3.92 -5.90 -1.76
N VAL A 65 -3.13 -5.27 -2.65
CA VAL A 65 -2.13 -4.27 -2.29
C VAL A 65 -2.39 -2.99 -3.07
N PHE A 66 -2.48 -1.86 -2.36
CA PHE A 66 -2.63 -0.54 -2.95
C PHE A 66 -1.34 0.25 -2.83
N VAL A 67 -0.91 0.83 -3.96
CA VAL A 67 0.31 1.64 -4.06
C VAL A 67 -0.07 2.96 -4.73
N PRO A 68 -0.21 4.06 -3.98
CA PRO A 68 -0.57 5.37 -4.54
C PRO A 68 0.61 6.08 -5.24
N GLY A 69 1.73 5.38 -5.48
CA GLY A 69 2.91 5.86 -6.19
C GLY A 69 3.17 5.12 -7.51
N ASN A 70 4.17 5.60 -8.25
CA ASN A 70 4.44 5.19 -9.65
C ASN A 70 5.18 3.84 -9.80
N ILE A 71 5.60 3.19 -8.72
CA ILE A 71 6.46 2.00 -8.76
C ILE A 71 5.95 0.98 -7.74
N VAL A 72 5.67 -0.23 -8.21
CA VAL A 72 5.43 -1.41 -7.38
C VAL A 72 6.58 -2.39 -7.62
N PRO A 73 7.31 -2.83 -6.60
CA PRO A 73 8.31 -3.88 -6.79
C PRO A 73 7.64 -5.18 -7.24
N ALA A 74 8.16 -5.80 -8.30
CA ALA A 74 7.54 -6.96 -8.97
C ALA A 74 7.34 -8.20 -8.08
N PHE A 75 7.95 -8.26 -6.90
CA PHE A 75 7.85 -9.38 -5.97
C PHE A 75 6.65 -9.33 -5.02
N VAL A 76 5.83 -8.26 -5.06
CA VAL A 76 4.65 -8.12 -4.20
C VAL A 76 3.45 -8.86 -4.82
N PRO A 77 2.89 -9.90 -4.18
CA PRO A 77 1.75 -10.66 -4.71
C PRO A 77 0.44 -9.86 -4.61
N GLY A 78 -0.43 -9.95 -5.63
CA GLY A 78 -1.76 -9.33 -5.67
C GLY A 78 -2.07 -8.58 -6.98
N LEU A 79 -3.33 -8.16 -7.18
CA LEU A 79 -3.71 -7.29 -8.30
C LEU A 79 -3.14 -5.88 -8.05
N GLN A 80 -2.29 -5.41 -8.97
CA GLN A 80 -1.65 -4.09 -8.90
C GLN A 80 -2.44 -3.08 -9.73
N CYS A 81 -3.03 -2.07 -9.07
CA CYS A 81 -3.67 -0.95 -9.76
C CYS A 81 -2.75 0.28 -9.66
N ALA A 82 -1.99 0.54 -10.71
CA ALA A 82 -1.25 1.78 -10.90
C ALA A 82 -2.10 2.79 -11.71
N ASN A 83 -1.85 4.08 -11.53
CA ASN A 83 -2.41 5.16 -12.34
C ASN A 83 -2.03 4.99 -13.82
N ALA A 84 -3.00 5.18 -14.72
CA ALA A 84 -2.94 4.83 -16.14
C ALA A 84 -2.05 5.71 -17.05
N TRP A 85 -1.13 6.51 -16.50
CA TRP A 85 -0.31 7.44 -17.30
C TRP A 85 1.03 6.85 -17.81
N ASP A 86 1.47 5.70 -17.30
CA ASP A 86 2.78 5.11 -17.66
C ASP A 86 2.68 3.72 -18.31
N THR A 87 1.78 3.56 -19.29
CA THR A 87 1.82 2.42 -20.24
C THR A 87 2.82 2.65 -21.39
N GLY A 88 3.77 3.57 -21.23
CA GLY A 88 4.76 3.94 -22.25
C GLY A 88 6.18 3.60 -21.81
N SER A 89 6.63 2.37 -22.10
CA SER A 89 8.03 1.95 -22.40
C SER A 89 8.43 0.63 -21.72
N PHE A 90 7.68 -0.45 -21.97
CA PHE A 90 8.31 -1.78 -22.01
C PHE A 90 9.00 -1.92 -23.36
N SER A 91 10.25 -1.45 -23.48
CA SER A 91 11.13 -1.90 -24.54
C SER A 91 11.72 -3.23 -24.12
N GLN A 92 11.22 -4.32 -24.69
CA GLN A 92 11.96 -5.58 -24.69
C GLN A 92 13.30 -5.35 -25.42
N ARG A 93 14.40 -5.59 -24.71
CA ARG A 93 15.67 -6.03 -25.27
C ARG A 93 16.23 -7.13 -24.37
#